data_AF-A0A9D6RLC9-F1
#
_entry.id   AF-A0A9D6RLC9-F1
#
_cell.length_a   1.000
_cell.length_b   1.000
_cell.length_c   1.000
_cell.angle_alpha   90.00
_cell.angle_beta   90.00
_cell.angle_gamma   90.00
#
_symmetry.space_group_name_H-M   'P 1'
#
loop_
_entity.id
_entity.type
_entity.pdbx_description
1 polymer ?
#
loop_
_entity_poly.entity_id
_entity_poly.type
_entity_poly.pdbx_seq_one_letter_code
_entity_poly.pdbx_strand_id
1 'polypeptide(L)'
;MKRWILLFFLLSIMSAVADHGKGWTELEPVQPPSDETVQQFRGTLRHVPDPNEISFVMRYNPYKLELEPGVTQDVHYHGDDLKKLVGKKVVFEGYRVQMEVEGQNFDEIWPLRVKLAE
;
A
#
# COMPACT_ATOMS: atom_id res chain seq x y z
N MET A 1 21.33 -43.62 -25.21
CA MET A 1 21.51 -42.74 -24.03
C MET A 1 20.98 -41.35 -24.40
N LYS A 2 19.75 -41.02 -24.00
CA LYS A 2 19.04 -39.80 -24.42
C LYS A 2 19.20 -38.73 -23.34
N ARG A 3 19.91 -37.65 -23.67
CA ARG A 3 20.03 -36.45 -22.83
C ARG A 3 18.71 -35.68 -22.90
N TRP A 4 18.05 -35.51 -21.76
CA TRP A 4 16.94 -34.56 -21.62
C TRP A 4 17.48 -33.35 -20.86
N ILE A 5 17.72 -32.26 -21.59
CA ILE A 5 17.94 -30.93 -21.03
C ILE A 5 16.56 -30.28 -21.06
N LEU A 6 15.89 -30.21 -19.92
CA LEU A 6 14.71 -29.37 -19.77
C LEU A 6 15.18 -27.92 -19.69
N LEU A 7 14.88 -27.18 -20.76
CA LEU A 7 15.07 -25.73 -20.84
C LEU A 7 14.31 -25.04 -19.70
N PHE A 8 15.02 -24.18 -18.98
CA PHE A 8 14.44 -23.13 -18.15
C PHE A 8 13.64 -22.18 -19.05
N PHE A 9 12.31 -22.19 -18.94
CA PHE A 9 11.50 -21.08 -19.42
C PHE A 9 11.58 -19.94 -18.40
N LEU A 10 12.62 -19.11 -18.56
CA LEU A 10 12.64 -17.74 -18.05
C LEU A 10 11.64 -16.94 -18.88
N LEU A 11 10.42 -16.80 -18.38
CA LEU A 11 9.44 -15.87 -18.95
C LEU A 11 9.78 -14.46 -18.46
N SER A 12 10.79 -13.84 -19.08
CA SER A 12 10.99 -12.39 -19.05
C SER A 12 10.13 -11.76 -20.14
N ILE A 13 9.07 -11.06 -19.75
CA ILE A 13 8.44 -9.98 -20.54
C ILE A 13 8.21 -8.85 -19.54
N MET A 14 9.20 -7.98 -19.33
CA MET A 14 9.35 -6.66 -19.97
C MET A 14 8.05 -5.83 -20.04
N SER A 15 7.99 -4.88 -19.12
CA SER A 15 7.49 -3.50 -19.26
C SER A 15 6.22 -3.26 -20.05
N ALA A 16 5.12 -3.06 -19.31
CA ALA A 16 4.24 -1.93 -19.56
C ALA A 16 4.59 -0.84 -18.53
N VAL A 17 5.66 -0.07 -18.76
CA VAL A 17 5.77 1.26 -18.14
C VAL A 17 4.80 2.12 -18.91
N ALA A 18 3.53 2.09 -18.49
CA ALA A 18 2.59 3.10 -18.93
C ALA A 18 3.11 4.45 -18.44
N ASP A 19 2.96 5.46 -19.29
CA ASP A 19 3.21 6.86 -18.99
C ASP A 19 2.23 7.30 -17.90
N HIS A 20 2.53 6.92 -16.65
CA HIS A 20 1.80 7.28 -15.46
C HIS A 20 2.26 8.68 -15.07
N GLY A 21 1.35 9.66 -15.14
CA GLY A 21 1.63 11.08 -14.99
C GLY A 21 2.73 11.40 -13.97
N LYS A 22 3.68 12.27 -14.36
CA LYS A 22 4.86 12.67 -13.56
C LYS A 22 4.59 12.70 -12.05
N GLY A 23 5.40 11.95 -11.29
CA GLY A 23 5.48 12.07 -9.82
C GLY A 23 4.83 10.95 -9.01
N TRP A 24 4.19 9.95 -9.63
CA TRP A 24 3.73 8.76 -8.92
C TRP A 24 4.88 7.78 -8.61
N THR A 25 4.84 7.21 -7.41
CA THR A 25 5.62 6.05 -6.98
C THR A 25 4.66 4.89 -6.85
N GLU A 26 4.83 3.86 -7.68
CA GLU A 26 4.09 2.61 -7.57
C GLU A 26 4.51 1.87 -6.30
N LEU A 27 3.54 1.30 -5.60
CA LEU A 27 3.71 0.50 -4.39
C LEU A 27 3.34 -0.94 -4.74
N GLU A 28 3.97 -1.91 -4.09
CA GLU A 28 3.62 -3.31 -4.34
C GLU A 28 2.14 -3.54 -4.00
N PRO A 29 1.31 -3.92 -4.99
CA PRO A 29 -0.13 -3.97 -4.79
C PRO A 29 -0.49 -5.17 -3.93
N VAL A 30 -1.19 -4.90 -2.83
CA VAL A 30 -1.97 -5.94 -2.14
C VAL A 30 -3.26 -6.10 -2.95
N GLN A 31 -3.59 -7.33 -3.37
CA GLN A 31 -4.81 -7.56 -4.14
C GLN A 31 -6.03 -7.14 -3.32
N PRO A 32 -6.88 -6.21 -3.82
CA PRO A 32 -8.08 -5.80 -3.09
C PRO A 32 -9.11 -6.94 -3.04
N PRO A 33 -10.13 -6.82 -2.17
CA PRO A 33 -11.38 -7.58 -2.32
C PRO A 33 -11.97 -7.34 -3.72
N SER A 34 -12.65 -8.34 -4.29
CA SER A 34 -13.02 -8.40 -5.72
C SER A 34 -13.89 -7.24 -6.24
N ASP A 35 -14.51 -6.48 -5.34
CA ASP A 35 -15.59 -5.53 -5.67
C ASP A 35 -15.23 -4.06 -5.35
N GLU A 36 -14.01 -3.80 -4.85
CA GLU A 36 -13.61 -2.45 -4.45
C GLU A 36 -13.15 -1.57 -5.61
N THR A 37 -13.51 -0.29 -5.57
CA THR A 37 -13.13 0.70 -6.59
C THR A 37 -11.92 1.52 -6.17
N VAL A 38 -11.06 1.84 -7.13
CA VAL A 38 -9.89 2.69 -6.91
C VAL A 38 -10.36 4.12 -6.61
N GLN A 39 -9.86 4.68 -5.51
CA GLN A 39 -10.17 6.00 -4.99
C GLN A 39 -8.88 6.79 -4.73
N GLN A 40 -9.02 8.11 -4.63
CA GLN A 40 -7.93 9.02 -4.25
C GLN A 40 -8.08 9.48 -2.79
N PHE A 41 -7.00 9.36 -2.03
CA PHE A 41 -6.92 9.78 -0.63
C PHE A 41 -5.84 10.83 -0.48
N ARG A 42 -6.18 12.02 0.03
CA ARG A 42 -5.24 13.13 0.21
C ARG A 42 -5.11 13.46 1.69
N GLY A 43 -3.87 13.58 2.18
CA GLY A 43 -3.61 13.87 3.58
C GLY A 43 -2.14 14.02 3.89
N THR A 44 -1.81 14.22 5.17
CA THR A 44 -0.42 14.24 5.65
C THR A 44 -0.03 12.83 6.08
N LEU A 45 1.03 12.29 5.50
CA LEU A 45 1.52 10.98 5.88
C LEU A 45 2.19 11.04 7.26
N ARG A 46 1.78 10.15 8.16
CA ARG A 46 2.36 9.97 9.49
C ARG A 46 2.97 8.59 9.61
N HIS A 47 4.09 8.51 10.31
CA HIS A 47 4.65 7.24 10.76
C HIS A 47 4.27 7.06 12.22
N VAL A 48 3.61 5.96 12.53
CA VAL A 48 3.41 5.52 13.90
C VAL A 48 4.54 4.54 14.18
N PRO A 49 5.26 4.64 15.31
CA PRO A 49 6.21 3.61 15.72
C PRO A 49 5.46 2.38 16.24
N ASP A 50 6.06 1.21 16.08
CA ASP A 50 5.48 -0.07 16.52
C ASP A 50 5.06 0.05 17.99
N PRO A 51 3.76 -0.08 18.32
CA PRO A 51 3.38 -0.19 19.70
C PRO A 51 4.05 -1.47 20.19
N ASN A 52 4.94 -1.37 21.19
CA ASN A 52 5.59 -2.53 21.83
C ASN A 52 4.60 -3.55 22.43
N GLU A 53 3.30 -3.42 22.17
CA GLU A 53 2.21 -4.29 22.55
C GLU A 53 1.83 -5.17 21.35
N ILE A 54 2.00 -6.49 21.54
CA ILE A 54 1.50 -7.50 20.62
C ILE A 54 -0.02 -7.36 20.57
N SER A 55 -0.57 -6.78 19.49
CA SER A 55 -2.00 -6.83 19.25
C SER A 55 -2.40 -8.29 19.00
N PHE A 56 -3.55 -8.73 19.53
CA PHE A 56 -4.03 -10.11 19.36
C PHE A 56 -4.08 -10.56 17.89
N VAL A 57 -4.29 -9.61 16.98
CA VAL A 57 -4.44 -9.85 15.54
C VAL A 57 -3.09 -9.84 14.79
N MET A 58 -1.98 -9.50 15.47
CA MET A 58 -0.64 -9.30 14.86
C MET A 58 -0.63 -8.43 13.59
N ARG A 59 -1.66 -7.59 13.39
CA ARG A 59 -1.74 -6.64 12.28
C ARG A 59 -1.33 -5.28 12.81
N TYR A 60 -0.23 -4.78 12.27
CA TYR A 60 0.32 -3.48 12.59
C TYR A 60 0.63 -2.72 11.30
N ASN A 61 0.05 -1.54 11.15
CA ASN A 61 0.30 -0.65 10.01
C ASN A 61 1.21 0.51 10.49
N PRO A 62 2.47 0.61 10.01
CA PRO A 62 3.40 1.66 10.45
C PRO A 62 3.07 3.05 9.92
N TYR A 63 2.14 3.15 8.98
CA TYR A 63 1.77 4.39 8.34
C TYR A 63 0.29 4.70 8.53
N LYS A 64 0.01 5.98 8.80
CA LYS A 64 -1.34 6.54 8.85
C LYS A 64 -1.42 7.76 7.94
N LEU A 65 -2.56 7.96 7.29
CA LEU A 65 -2.86 9.16 6.54
C LEU A 65 -3.76 10.07 7.38
N GLU A 66 -3.27 11.25 7.74
CA GLU A 66 -4.06 12.29 8.40
C GLU A 66 -4.81 13.10 7.34
N LEU A 67 -6.11 12.84 7.21
CA LEU A 67 -7.00 13.50 6.24
C LEU A 67 -7.30 14.94 6.69
N GLU A 68 -7.57 15.10 7.98
CA GLU A 68 -7.83 16.35 8.69
C GLU A 68 -7.17 16.30 10.08
N PRO A 69 -6.96 17.43 10.76
CA PRO A 69 -6.40 17.43 12.11
C PRO A 69 -7.17 16.49 13.05
N GLY A 70 -6.51 15.42 13.51
CA GLY A 70 -7.10 14.41 14.39
C GLY A 70 -7.93 13.32 13.70
N VAL A 71 -8.09 13.36 12.38
CA VAL A 71 -8.76 12.32 11.58
C VAL A 71 -7.71 11.55 10.79
N THR A 72 -7.40 10.34 11.27
CA THR A 72 -6.39 9.47 10.66
C THR A 72 -6.97 8.16 10.18
N GLN A 73 -6.48 7.67 9.04
CA GLN A 73 -6.81 6.35 8.51
C GLN A 73 -5.54 5.51 8.38
N ASP A 74 -5.65 4.21 8.65
CA ASP A 74 -4.53 3.28 8.53
C ASP A 74 -4.16 3.06 7.06
N VAL A 75 -2.85 2.98 6.78
CA VAL A 75 -2.34 2.66 5.44
C VAL A 75 -1.72 1.27 5.50
N HIS A 76 -2.35 0.31 4.83
CA HIS A 76 -1.89 -1.07 4.78
C HIS A 76 -0.70 -1.22 3.83
N TYR A 77 0.49 -0.89 4.34
CA TYR A 77 1.73 -0.94 3.59
C TYR A 77 2.92 -1.14 4.54
N HIS A 78 3.79 -2.10 4.24
CA HIS A 78 4.91 -2.50 5.10
C HIS A 78 6.28 -2.11 4.53
N GLY A 79 6.33 -1.56 3.32
CA GLY A 79 7.58 -1.15 2.69
C GLY A 79 8.17 0.15 3.27
N ASP A 80 9.43 0.37 2.97
CA ASP A 80 10.19 1.54 3.45
C ASP A 80 10.07 2.75 2.52
N ASP A 81 9.48 2.59 1.34
CA ASP A 81 9.39 3.65 0.32
C ASP A 81 8.63 4.89 0.79
N LEU A 82 7.74 4.72 1.78
CA LEU A 82 6.95 5.77 2.38
C LEU A 82 7.72 6.59 3.44
N LYS A 83 8.84 6.09 3.98
CA LYS A 83 9.63 6.78 5.02
C LYS A 83 10.04 8.19 4.59
N LYS A 84 10.43 8.36 3.32
CA LYS A 84 10.84 9.66 2.74
C LYS A 84 9.69 10.67 2.57
N LEU A 85 8.45 10.20 2.70
CA LEU A 85 7.23 10.99 2.53
C LEU A 85 6.57 11.36 3.88
N VAL A 86 7.06 10.81 5.00
CA VAL A 86 6.54 11.11 6.34
C VAL A 86 6.62 12.61 6.62
N GLY A 87 5.52 13.16 7.14
CA GLY A 87 5.34 14.59 7.42
C GLY A 87 4.95 15.42 6.20
N LYS A 88 4.89 14.83 4.99
CA LYS A 88 4.49 15.53 3.76
C LYS A 88 3.03 15.28 3.43
N LYS A 89 2.43 16.23 2.70
CA LYS A 89 1.12 16.00 2.07
C LYS A 89 1.31 15.10 0.86
N VAL A 90 0.51 14.04 0.79
CA VAL A 90 0.53 13.04 -0.28
C VAL A 90 -0.86 12.82 -0.83
N VAL A 91 -0.91 12.26 -2.04
CA VAL A 91 -2.10 11.66 -2.61
C VAL A 91 -1.81 10.18 -2.84
N PHE A 92 -2.62 9.31 -2.25
CA PHE A 92 -2.65 7.89 -2.57
C PHE A 92 -3.74 7.61 -3.59
N GLU A 93 -3.45 6.70 -4.50
CA GLU A 93 -4.49 5.96 -5.23
C GLU A 93 -4.49 4.52 -4.73
N GLY A 94 -5.68 4.00 -4.44
CA GLY A 94 -5.83 2.66 -3.88
C GLY A 94 -7.27 2.38 -3.50
N TYR A 95 -7.47 1.43 -2.59
CA TYR A 95 -8.78 0.98 -2.15
C TYR A 95 -9.03 1.42 -0.72
N ARG A 96 -10.29 1.79 -0.41
CA ARG A 96 -10.76 1.85 0.97
C ARG A 96 -11.28 0.46 1.31
N VAL A 97 -10.70 -0.18 2.32
CA VAL A 97 -11.08 -1.53 2.73
C VAL A 97 -11.67 -1.46 4.12
N GLN A 98 -12.94 -1.82 4.22
CA GLN A 98 -13.61 -2.07 5.50
C GLN A 98 -13.68 -3.57 5.71
N MET A 99 -13.14 -4.06 6.82
CA MET A 99 -13.10 -5.50 7.09
C MET A 99 -13.22 -5.81 8.57
N GLU A 100 -13.72 -6.99 8.88
CA GLU A 100 -13.70 -7.55 10.22
C GLU A 100 -12.67 -8.69 10.28
N VAL A 101 -11.73 -8.62 11.21
CA VAL A 101 -10.75 -9.68 11.48
C VAL A 101 -10.81 -10.00 12.96
N GLU A 102 -11.09 -11.26 13.30
CA GLU A 102 -11.13 -11.74 14.69
C GLU A 102 -12.06 -10.90 15.60
N GLY A 103 -13.19 -10.43 15.08
CA GLY A 103 -14.15 -9.60 15.80
C GLY A 103 -13.76 -8.12 15.93
N GLN A 104 -12.68 -7.69 15.28
CA GLN A 104 -12.26 -6.28 15.21
C GLN A 104 -12.53 -5.70 13.83
N ASN A 105 -13.10 -4.50 13.79
CA ASN A 105 -13.34 -3.78 12.54
C ASN A 105 -12.15 -2.89 12.19
N PHE A 106 -11.73 -2.94 10.94
CA PHE A 106 -10.66 -2.14 10.36
C PHE A 106 -11.21 -1.30 9.20
N ASP A 107 -10.72 -0.06 9.09
CA ASP A 107 -10.96 0.85 7.97
C ASP A 107 -9.59 1.33 7.45
N GLU A 108 -9.13 0.71 6.37
CA GLU A 108 -7.76 0.84 5.88
C GLU A 108 -7.73 1.41 4.45
N ILE A 109 -6.65 2.12 4.13
CA ILE A 109 -6.26 2.44 2.78
C ILE A 109 -5.27 1.37 2.32
N TRP A 110 -5.58 0.70 1.23
CA TRP A 110 -4.69 -0.26 0.57
C TRP A 110 -4.11 0.43 -0.68
N PRO A 111 -2.93 1.05 -0.59
CA PRO A 111 -2.44 1.93 -1.63
C PRO A 111 -1.81 1.14 -2.78
N LEU A 112 -2.10 1.56 -4.00
CA LEU A 112 -1.43 1.09 -5.23
C LEU A 112 -0.25 1.99 -5.59
N ARG A 113 -0.40 3.29 -5.38
CA ARG A 113 0.63 4.29 -5.68
C ARG A 113 0.46 5.56 -4.89
N VAL A 114 1.53 6.33 -4.80
CA VAL A 114 1.59 7.57 -4.04
C VAL A 114 2.31 8.67 -4.80
N LYS A 115 1.89 9.92 -4.63
CA LYS A 115 2.66 11.10 -5.04
C LYS A 115 2.63 12.18 -3.97
N LEU A 116 3.52 13.15 -4.08
CA LEU A 116 3.40 14.39 -3.32
C LEU A 116 2.16 15.15 -3.77
N ALA A 117 1.44 15.74 -2.82
CA ALA A 117 0.37 16.67 -3.14
C ALA A 117 0.99 18.03 -3.49
N GLU A 118 0.54 18.62 -4.59
CA GLU A 118 0.85 20.01 -4.97
C GLU A 118 0.26 21.03 -3.97
#